data_AF-A0A1G2RIZ3-F1
#
_entry.id   AF-A0A1G2RIZ3-F1
#
_cell.length_a   1.000
_cell.length_b   1.000
_cell.length_c   1.000
_cell.angle_alpha   90.00
_cell.angle_beta   90.00
_cell.angle_gamma   90.00
#
_symmetry.space_group_name_H-M   'P 1'
#
loop_
_entity.id
_entity.type
_entity.pdbx_description
1 polymer ?
#
loop_
_entity_poly.entity_id
_entity_poly.type
_entity_poly.pdbx_seq_one_letter_code
_entity_poly.pdbx_strand_id
1 'polypeptide(L)'
;MNKQLQITIVAIAILVGGYFYLSSGPAFDLLSSSSEEKMPSHVLSEALAARFDYLSKNGNSSCSASFRSSIPSMADDDRLQGSCCSPMSVHRYSEQVEGLVKFKAVAGQNIEKIPDDPYDVEAGLAKELMSYYDLELTPEEQKAYDYAMQNSSEKGPCCCKCWRWYVYGGLGKYLIKNHGFTGEQVTQVWDLSDGCGGASEHHH
;
A
#
# COMPACT_ATOMS: atom_id res chain seq x y z
N MET A 1 35.33 19.48 62.08
CA MET A 1 35.22 18.90 60.72
C MET A 1 36.09 17.67 60.63
N ASN A 2 35.47 16.51 60.45
CA ASN A 2 36.05 15.21 60.73
C ASN A 2 36.76 14.64 59.48
N LYS A 3 38.07 14.41 59.54
CA LYS A 3 38.92 13.98 58.39
C LYS A 3 38.49 12.65 57.77
N GLN A 4 37.72 11.84 58.49
CA GLN A 4 37.18 10.57 58.01
C GLN A 4 36.06 10.72 56.96
N LEU A 5 35.35 11.87 56.91
CA LEU A 5 34.24 12.07 55.96
C LEU A 5 34.72 12.50 54.56
N GLN A 6 35.93 13.08 54.45
CA GLN A 6 36.49 13.50 53.16
C GLN A 6 37.10 12.34 52.36
N ILE A 7 37.60 11.29 53.04
CA ILE A 7 38.25 10.16 52.37
C ILE A 7 37.22 9.27 51.65
N THR A 8 36.00 9.12 52.19
CA THR A 8 34.96 8.29 51.60
C THR A 8 34.34 8.89 50.33
N ILE A 9 34.28 10.22 50.22
CA ILE A 9 33.72 10.91 49.04
C ILE A 9 34.68 10.83 47.84
N VAL A 10 35.99 10.87 48.09
CA VAL A 10 37.01 10.74 47.03
C VAL A 10 37.10 9.30 46.49
N ALA A 11 36.89 8.28 47.33
CA ALA A 11 36.91 6.88 46.90
C ALA A 11 35.74 6.50 45.98
N ILE A 12 34.54 7.09 46.18
CA ILE A 12 33.36 6.82 45.35
C ILE A 12 33.45 7.52 43.98
N ALA A 13 34.04 8.72 43.92
CA ALA A 13 34.24 9.43 42.65
C ALA A 13 35.23 8.70 41.70
N ILE A 14 36.23 8.00 42.24
CA ILE A 14 37.20 7.24 41.46
C ILE A 14 36.60 5.93 40.91
N LEU A 15 35.67 5.29 41.63
CA LEU A 15 34.99 4.08 41.17
C LEU A 15 33.93 4.37 40.08
N VAL A 16 33.27 5.53 40.11
CA VAL A 16 32.31 5.93 39.07
C VAL A 16 33.02 6.51 37.83
N GLY A 17 34.13 7.25 38.01
CA GLY A 17 34.94 7.77 36.90
C GLY A 17 35.72 6.68 36.15
N GLY A 18 36.20 5.65 36.85
CA GLY A 18 36.94 4.53 36.25
C GLY A 18 36.07 3.60 35.40
N TYR A 19 34.78 3.43 35.77
CA TYR A 19 33.84 2.60 34.99
C TYR A 19 33.44 3.27 33.66
N PHE A 20 33.40 4.60 33.62
CA PHE A 20 33.04 5.35 32.41
C PHE A 20 34.21 5.58 31.42
N TYR A 21 35.47 5.34 31.81
CA TYR A 21 36.63 5.54 30.94
C TYR A 21 37.25 4.23 30.39
N LEU A 22 36.79 3.06 30.85
CA LEU A 22 37.26 1.74 30.40
C LEU A 22 36.25 0.96 29.55
N SER A 23 35.18 1.61 29.07
CA SER A 23 34.24 1.04 28.10
C SER A 23 34.41 1.59 26.67
N SER A 24 35.40 2.45 26.44
CA SER A 24 35.78 2.99 25.13
C SER A 24 37.00 2.24 24.55
N GLY A 25 36.76 1.01 24.09
CA GLY A 25 37.66 0.23 23.24
C GLY A 25 36.85 -0.48 22.14
N PRO A 26 37.40 -0.67 20.92
CA PRO A 26 36.60 -0.90 19.72
C PRO A 26 36.08 -2.34 19.68
N ALA A 27 34.81 -2.52 20.04
CA ALA A 27 34.08 -3.72 19.71
C ALA A 27 33.70 -3.65 18.24
N PHE A 28 34.34 -4.53 17.49
CA PHE A 28 34.07 -4.98 16.14
C PHE A 28 32.56 -5.19 15.90
N ASP A 29 31.85 -4.16 15.41
CA ASP A 29 30.54 -4.31 14.79
C ASP A 29 30.74 -4.87 13.37
N LEU A 30 31.06 -6.16 13.31
CA LEU A 30 30.76 -6.98 12.15
C LEU A 30 29.32 -7.46 12.27
N LEU A 31 28.56 -7.24 11.19
CA LEU A 31 27.22 -7.76 10.91
C LEU A 31 26.05 -7.00 11.56
N SER A 32 25.76 -5.82 11.03
CA SER A 32 24.43 -5.56 10.44
C SER A 32 24.48 -4.29 9.59
N SER A 33 25.28 -4.32 8.52
CA SER A 33 24.99 -3.50 7.35
C SER A 33 23.78 -4.13 6.65
N SER A 34 22.58 -3.89 7.17
CA SER A 34 21.40 -3.87 6.31
C SER A 34 21.57 -2.64 5.43
N SER A 35 22.36 -2.81 4.37
CA SER A 35 22.31 -1.95 3.22
C SER A 35 20.86 -1.95 2.76
N GLU A 36 20.15 -0.86 3.02
CA GLU A 36 19.13 -0.39 2.10
C GLU A 36 19.84 -0.18 0.76
N GLU A 37 20.05 -1.27 0.02
CA GLU A 37 20.44 -1.20 -1.37
C GLU A 37 19.25 -0.60 -2.10
N LYS A 38 19.25 0.72 -2.17
CA LYS A 38 18.42 1.46 -3.12
C LYS A 38 18.79 0.92 -4.48
N MET A 39 17.96 0.00 -4.99
CA MET A 39 18.15 -0.61 -6.30
C MET A 39 18.39 0.51 -7.32
N PRO A 40 19.34 0.34 -8.26
CA PRO A 40 19.57 1.33 -9.30
C PRO A 40 18.24 1.63 -10.02
N SER A 41 17.91 2.91 -10.17
CA SER A 41 16.64 3.36 -10.77
C SER A 41 16.38 2.74 -12.15
N HIS A 42 17.44 2.42 -12.89
CA HIS A 42 17.37 1.74 -14.18
C HIS A 42 16.81 0.30 -14.06
N VAL A 43 17.23 -0.46 -13.05
CA VAL A 43 16.76 -1.84 -12.84
C VAL A 43 15.28 -1.86 -12.44
N LEU A 44 14.86 -0.91 -11.60
CA LEU A 44 13.44 -0.74 -11.26
C LEU A 44 12.61 -0.40 -12.51
N SER A 45 13.13 0.44 -13.41
CA SER A 45 12.45 0.79 -14.65
C SER A 45 12.33 -0.38 -15.64
N GLU A 46 13.36 -1.24 -15.73
CA GLU A 46 13.31 -2.45 -16.57
C GLU A 46 12.33 -3.49 -16.02
N ALA A 47 12.32 -3.70 -14.70
CA ALA A 47 11.38 -4.60 -14.04
C ALA A 47 9.92 -4.15 -14.25
N LEU A 48 9.66 -2.84 -14.12
CA LEU A 48 8.33 -2.26 -14.33
C LEU A 48 7.90 -2.37 -15.81
N ALA A 49 8.81 -2.16 -16.75
CA ALA A 49 8.53 -2.34 -18.19
C ALA A 49 8.22 -3.81 -18.53
N ALA A 50 8.98 -4.77 -17.99
CA ALA A 50 8.71 -6.19 -18.18
C ALA A 50 7.36 -6.61 -17.59
N ARG A 51 7.03 -6.06 -16.42
CA ARG A 51 5.74 -6.29 -15.76
C ARG A 51 4.57 -5.73 -16.59
N PHE A 52 4.70 -4.52 -17.10
CA PHE A 52 3.73 -3.93 -18.03
C PHE A 52 3.53 -4.81 -19.27
N ASP A 53 4.62 -5.26 -19.90
CA ASP A 53 4.56 -6.09 -21.12
C ASP A 53 3.80 -7.40 -20.85
N TYR A 54 4.06 -8.03 -19.71
CA TYR A 54 3.34 -9.23 -19.30
C TYR A 54 1.84 -8.95 -19.08
N LEU A 55 1.48 -7.97 -18.26
CA LEU A 55 0.08 -7.69 -17.89
C LEU A 55 -0.76 -7.22 -19.07
N SER A 56 -0.18 -6.42 -19.97
CA SER A 56 -0.88 -5.90 -21.16
C SER A 56 -1.20 -6.98 -22.20
N LYS A 57 -0.45 -8.09 -22.22
CA LYS A 57 -0.61 -9.19 -23.18
C LYS A 57 -1.30 -10.42 -22.60
N ASN A 58 -1.18 -10.64 -21.30
CA ASN A 58 -1.62 -11.88 -20.64
C ASN A 58 -2.77 -11.65 -19.65
N GLY A 59 -3.36 -10.46 -19.61
CA GLY A 59 -4.47 -10.13 -18.74
C GLY A 59 -5.71 -11.00 -18.98
N ASN A 60 -6.41 -11.32 -17.90
CA ASN A 60 -7.69 -12.06 -17.91
C ASN A 60 -8.86 -11.21 -17.39
N SER A 61 -8.59 -10.03 -16.84
CA SER A 61 -9.60 -9.15 -16.26
C SER A 61 -10.60 -8.70 -17.30
N SER A 62 -11.88 -8.74 -16.93
CA SER A 62 -12.96 -8.29 -17.80
C SER A 62 -13.97 -7.49 -17.00
N CYS A 63 -14.41 -6.36 -17.56
CA CYS A 63 -15.48 -5.56 -17.00
C CYS A 63 -16.87 -6.17 -17.32
N SER A 64 -17.09 -7.42 -16.90
CA SER A 64 -18.31 -8.20 -17.13
C SER A 64 -18.90 -8.82 -15.86
N ALA A 65 -20.22 -8.99 -15.84
CA ALA A 65 -20.92 -9.63 -14.72
C ALA A 65 -20.55 -11.11 -14.56
N SER A 66 -20.25 -11.81 -15.66
CA SER A 66 -19.79 -13.20 -15.64
C SER A 66 -18.43 -13.33 -14.98
N PHE A 67 -17.46 -12.47 -15.33
CA PHE A 67 -16.13 -12.47 -14.68
C PHE A 67 -16.24 -12.17 -13.18
N ARG A 68 -17.05 -11.18 -12.79
CA ARG A 68 -17.32 -10.93 -11.37
C ARG A 68 -17.89 -12.17 -10.66
N SER A 69 -18.79 -12.89 -11.32
CA SER A 69 -19.45 -14.07 -10.74
C SER A 69 -18.56 -15.30 -10.69
N SER A 70 -17.46 -15.35 -11.45
CA SER A 70 -16.49 -16.46 -11.40
C SER A 70 -15.50 -16.33 -10.25
N ILE A 71 -15.22 -15.10 -9.76
CA ILE A 71 -14.23 -14.85 -8.70
C ILE A 71 -14.41 -15.73 -7.46
N PRO A 72 -15.62 -15.93 -6.91
CA PRO A 72 -15.79 -16.80 -5.73
C PRO A 72 -15.34 -18.25 -5.94
N SER A 73 -15.30 -18.73 -7.19
CA SER A 73 -14.90 -20.10 -7.53
C SER A 73 -13.42 -20.27 -7.90
N MET A 74 -12.68 -19.17 -8.06
CA MET A 74 -11.23 -19.20 -8.35
C MET A 74 -10.45 -19.76 -7.15
N ALA A 75 -9.26 -20.32 -7.36
CA ALA A 75 -8.35 -20.59 -6.25
C ALA A 75 -7.87 -19.26 -5.64
N ASP A 76 -7.44 -19.23 -4.37
CA ASP A 76 -7.07 -17.97 -3.73
C ASP A 76 -5.79 -17.34 -4.31
N ASP A 77 -4.90 -18.18 -4.83
CA ASP A 77 -3.65 -17.81 -5.50
C ASP A 77 -3.81 -17.52 -7.00
N ASP A 78 -5.01 -17.71 -7.56
CA ASP A 78 -5.33 -17.23 -8.91
C ASP A 78 -5.18 -15.70 -8.99
N ARG A 79 -4.87 -15.19 -10.18
CA ARG A 79 -4.57 -13.77 -10.39
C ARG A 79 -5.60 -13.12 -11.32
N LEU A 80 -6.13 -11.97 -10.91
CA LEU A 80 -6.95 -11.08 -11.71
C LEU A 80 -6.02 -10.03 -12.34
N GLN A 81 -5.71 -10.22 -13.62
CA GLN A 81 -4.61 -9.51 -14.28
C GLN A 81 -5.06 -8.65 -15.45
N GLY A 82 -4.37 -7.53 -15.66
CA GLY A 82 -4.58 -6.62 -16.79
C GLY A 82 -5.74 -5.64 -16.60
N SER A 83 -5.95 -4.82 -17.64
CA SER A 83 -7.01 -3.82 -17.67
C SER A 83 -8.36 -4.43 -18.08
N CYS A 84 -9.46 -3.83 -17.63
CA CYS A 84 -10.79 -4.39 -17.86
C CYS A 84 -11.61 -3.68 -18.96
N CYS A 85 -11.30 -2.42 -19.31
CA CYS A 85 -12.10 -1.58 -20.23
C CYS A 85 -11.33 -1.15 -21.48
N SER A 86 -10.12 -0.64 -21.31
CA SER A 86 -9.26 -0.12 -22.39
C SER A 86 -7.87 -0.76 -22.32
N PRO A 87 -7.07 -0.76 -23.41
CA PRO A 87 -5.69 -1.23 -23.35
C PRO A 87 -4.88 -0.47 -22.29
N MET A 88 -3.95 -1.16 -21.63
CA MET A 88 -3.06 -0.52 -20.65
C MET A 88 -2.16 0.53 -21.32
N SER A 89 -1.83 1.59 -20.58
CA SER A 89 -0.85 2.60 -20.97
C SER A 89 0.37 2.48 -20.08
N VAL A 90 1.56 2.36 -20.68
CA VAL A 90 2.82 2.24 -19.92
C VAL A 90 3.07 3.47 -19.04
N HIS A 91 2.71 4.65 -19.53
CA HIS A 91 2.85 5.89 -18.77
C HIS A 91 1.97 5.87 -17.51
N ARG A 92 0.68 5.53 -17.68
CA ARG A 92 -0.28 5.47 -16.57
C ARG A 92 0.07 4.37 -15.56
N TYR A 93 0.42 3.18 -16.06
CA TYR A 93 0.87 2.08 -15.23
C TYR A 93 2.02 2.49 -14.32
N SER A 94 3.05 3.13 -14.87
CA SER A 94 4.20 3.58 -14.08
C SER A 94 3.82 4.62 -13.02
N GLU A 95 3.00 5.61 -13.37
CA GLU A 95 2.51 6.61 -12.41
C GLU A 95 1.72 5.99 -11.27
N GLN A 96 0.88 5.00 -11.57
CA GLN A 96 0.02 4.34 -10.60
C GLN A 96 0.85 3.50 -9.61
N VAL A 97 1.78 2.68 -10.11
CA VAL A 97 2.65 1.87 -9.26
C VAL A 97 3.55 2.76 -8.39
N GLU A 98 4.18 3.78 -8.97
CA GLU A 98 4.98 4.73 -8.19
C GLU A 98 4.15 5.54 -7.19
N GLY A 99 2.94 5.92 -7.58
CA GLY A 99 2.01 6.64 -6.74
C GLY A 99 1.56 5.80 -5.54
N LEU A 100 1.29 4.51 -5.72
CA LEU A 100 0.98 3.58 -4.63
C LEU A 100 2.16 3.40 -3.68
N VAL A 101 3.40 3.30 -4.20
CA VAL A 101 4.60 3.27 -3.36
C VAL A 101 4.70 4.53 -2.50
N LYS A 102 4.50 5.72 -3.10
CA LYS A 102 4.53 7.00 -2.37
C LYS A 102 3.38 7.10 -1.35
N PHE A 103 2.20 6.64 -1.72
CA PHE A 103 1.03 6.60 -0.84
C PHE A 103 1.29 5.73 0.39
N LYS A 104 1.79 4.52 0.19
CA LYS A 104 2.08 3.56 1.26
C LYS A 104 3.29 3.97 2.11
N ALA A 105 4.18 4.84 1.61
CA ALA A 105 5.29 5.38 2.39
C ALA A 105 4.85 6.37 3.49
N VAL A 106 3.62 6.89 3.44
CA VAL A 106 3.07 7.76 4.50
C VAL A 106 2.68 6.93 5.71
N ALA A 107 3.08 7.38 6.91
CA ALA A 107 2.74 6.70 8.16
C ALA A 107 1.23 6.55 8.32
N GLY A 108 0.77 5.32 8.61
CA GLY A 108 -0.65 4.99 8.71
C GLY A 108 -1.34 4.65 7.39
N GLN A 109 -0.66 4.74 6.24
CA GLN A 109 -1.24 4.43 4.92
C GLN A 109 -0.72 3.11 4.32
N ASN A 110 0.31 2.49 4.90
CA ASN A 110 0.79 1.17 4.49
C ASN A 110 -0.14 0.05 4.99
N ILE A 111 -1.26 -0.14 4.30
CA ILE A 111 -2.23 -1.19 4.62
C ILE A 111 -2.00 -2.37 3.67
N GLU A 112 -1.80 -3.56 4.22
CA GLU A 112 -1.50 -4.80 3.47
C GLU A 112 -2.54 -5.10 2.38
N LYS A 113 -3.81 -4.80 2.65
CA LYS A 113 -4.94 -4.99 1.73
C LYS A 113 -4.96 -4.04 0.53
N ILE A 114 -4.12 -3.01 0.49
CA ILE A 114 -3.96 -2.15 -0.69
C ILE A 114 -2.97 -2.85 -1.63
N PRO A 115 -3.41 -3.34 -2.81
CA PRO A 115 -2.53 -3.99 -3.76
C PRO A 115 -1.37 -3.08 -4.19
N ASP A 116 -0.17 -3.62 -4.33
CA ASP A 116 1.00 -2.88 -4.82
C ASP A 116 0.96 -2.64 -6.34
N ASP A 117 0.27 -3.52 -7.07
CA ASP A 117 0.08 -3.43 -8.52
C ASP A 117 -1.44 -3.43 -8.81
N PRO A 118 -2.01 -2.33 -9.32
CA PRO A 118 -3.44 -2.23 -9.51
C PRO A 118 -3.93 -3.12 -10.67
N TYR A 119 -3.04 -3.62 -11.52
CA TYR A 119 -3.37 -4.53 -12.61
C TYR A 119 -3.06 -5.99 -12.29
N ASP A 120 -2.70 -6.33 -11.05
CA ASP A 120 -2.47 -7.72 -10.64
C ASP A 120 -2.90 -7.99 -9.20
N VAL A 121 -4.11 -8.54 -9.04
CA VAL A 121 -4.75 -8.77 -7.74
C VAL A 121 -4.98 -10.27 -7.52
N GLU A 122 -4.65 -10.79 -6.33
CA GLU A 122 -4.98 -12.17 -5.96
C GLU A 122 -6.48 -12.37 -5.80
N ALA A 123 -6.99 -13.50 -6.26
CA ALA A 123 -8.40 -13.85 -6.14
C ALA A 123 -8.83 -13.96 -4.68
N GLY A 124 -7.98 -14.47 -3.79
CA GLY A 124 -8.23 -14.50 -2.34
C GLY A 124 -8.46 -13.09 -1.77
N LEU A 125 -7.58 -12.15 -2.09
CA LEU A 125 -7.73 -10.74 -1.69
C LEU A 125 -8.99 -10.12 -2.32
N ALA A 126 -9.27 -10.38 -3.60
CA ALA A 126 -10.48 -9.88 -4.25
C ALA A 126 -11.75 -10.38 -3.56
N LYS A 127 -11.84 -11.68 -3.20
CA LYS A 127 -12.97 -12.24 -2.45
C LYS A 127 -13.12 -11.56 -1.09
N GLU A 128 -12.03 -11.40 -0.37
CA GLU A 128 -12.03 -10.74 0.95
C GLU A 128 -12.56 -9.31 0.82
N LEU A 129 -12.02 -8.52 -0.12
CA LEU A 129 -12.43 -7.14 -0.33
C LEU A 129 -13.89 -7.03 -0.79
N MET A 130 -14.36 -7.91 -1.68
CA MET A 130 -15.77 -7.96 -2.07
C MET A 130 -16.70 -8.21 -0.88
N SER A 131 -16.26 -8.99 0.12
CA SER A 131 -17.08 -9.24 1.32
C SER A 131 -17.31 -7.98 2.17
N TYR A 132 -16.42 -6.98 2.08
CA TYR A 132 -16.60 -5.68 2.74
C TYR A 132 -17.52 -4.74 1.96
N TYR A 133 -17.90 -5.05 0.71
CA TYR A 133 -18.72 -4.13 -0.09
C TYR A 133 -20.08 -3.85 0.54
N ASP A 134 -20.69 -4.83 1.18
CA ASP A 134 -22.00 -4.71 1.85
C ASP A 134 -21.86 -4.33 3.34
N LEU A 135 -20.64 -4.04 3.81
CA LEU A 135 -20.39 -3.58 5.18
C LEU A 135 -21.17 -2.28 5.45
N GLU A 136 -21.90 -2.26 6.56
CA GLU A 136 -22.57 -1.05 7.04
C GLU A 136 -21.55 -0.12 7.71
N LEU A 137 -21.56 1.14 7.27
CA LEU A 137 -20.78 2.23 7.83
C LEU A 137 -21.66 3.06 8.77
N THR A 138 -21.05 3.64 9.80
CA THR A 138 -21.68 4.70 10.59
C THR A 138 -21.94 5.93 9.73
N PRO A 139 -22.81 6.88 10.15
CA PRO A 139 -23.07 8.09 9.38
C PRO A 139 -21.81 8.92 9.07
N GLU A 140 -20.84 8.96 9.99
CA GLU A 140 -19.57 9.66 9.82
C GLU A 140 -18.66 8.96 8.81
N GLU A 141 -18.53 7.64 8.90
CA GLU A 141 -17.77 6.82 7.96
C GLU A 141 -18.38 6.87 6.55
N GLN A 142 -19.72 6.84 6.46
CA GLN A 142 -20.43 6.93 5.18
C GLN A 142 -20.17 8.28 4.48
N LYS A 143 -20.03 9.38 5.22
CA LYS A 143 -19.64 10.68 4.64
C LYS A 143 -18.26 10.61 3.98
N ALA A 144 -17.29 9.92 4.59
CA ALA A 144 -15.97 9.73 3.98
C ALA A 144 -16.06 8.88 2.70
N TYR A 145 -16.85 7.81 2.72
CA TYR A 145 -17.08 6.98 1.55
C TYR A 145 -17.77 7.74 0.42
N ASP A 146 -18.83 8.48 0.72
CA ASP A 146 -19.59 9.28 -0.25
C ASP A 146 -18.76 10.43 -0.83
N TYR A 147 -17.86 11.00 -0.03
CA TYR A 147 -16.87 11.95 -0.53
C TYR A 147 -16.01 11.30 -1.61
N ALA A 148 -15.46 10.10 -1.35
CA ALA A 148 -14.62 9.42 -2.33
C ALA A 148 -15.38 9.06 -3.61
N MET A 149 -16.63 8.66 -3.49
CA MET A 149 -17.52 8.40 -4.63
C MET A 149 -17.74 9.64 -5.50
N GLN A 150 -17.74 10.84 -4.92
CA GLN A 150 -17.95 12.09 -5.65
C GLN A 150 -16.66 12.70 -6.21
N ASN A 151 -15.52 12.44 -5.56
CA ASN A 151 -14.28 13.15 -5.83
C ASN A 151 -13.22 12.32 -6.57
N SER A 152 -13.34 10.99 -6.59
CA SER A 152 -12.52 10.16 -7.49
C SER A 152 -12.76 10.50 -8.96
N SER A 153 -11.73 10.23 -9.76
CA SER A 153 -11.71 10.48 -11.19
C SER A 153 -12.88 9.81 -11.91
N GLU A 154 -13.18 8.57 -11.51
CA GLU A 154 -14.23 7.73 -12.10
C GLU A 154 -15.61 7.91 -11.43
N LYS A 155 -15.75 8.87 -10.50
CA LYS A 155 -16.97 9.04 -9.68
C LYS A 155 -17.38 7.73 -8.98
N GLY A 156 -16.38 7.05 -8.45
CA GLY A 156 -16.47 5.76 -7.80
C GLY A 156 -15.13 5.01 -7.84
N PRO A 157 -15.08 3.80 -7.28
CA PRO A 157 -13.88 2.95 -7.27
C PRO A 157 -13.45 2.44 -8.66
N CYS A 158 -14.29 2.63 -9.69
CA CYS A 158 -14.04 2.17 -11.06
C CYS A 158 -15.03 2.85 -12.02
N CYS A 159 -14.65 3.01 -13.29
CA CYS A 159 -15.49 3.55 -14.37
C CYS A 159 -16.83 2.82 -14.56
N CYS A 160 -16.95 1.57 -14.12
CA CYS A 160 -18.18 0.79 -14.23
C CYS A 160 -18.38 -0.14 -13.02
N LYS A 161 -19.63 -0.59 -12.81
CA LYS A 161 -20.00 -1.54 -11.73
C LYS A 161 -19.59 -2.99 -12.04
N CYS A 162 -18.34 -3.18 -12.44
CA CYS A 162 -17.70 -4.48 -12.64
C CYS A 162 -17.14 -5.04 -11.32
N TRP A 163 -16.39 -6.15 -11.37
CA TRP A 163 -15.74 -6.72 -10.19
C TRP A 163 -14.87 -5.71 -9.41
N ARG A 164 -14.13 -4.83 -10.11
CA ARG A 164 -13.27 -3.82 -9.46
C ARG A 164 -14.09 -2.85 -8.62
N TRP A 165 -15.28 -2.47 -9.07
CA TRP A 165 -16.17 -1.62 -8.28
C TRP A 165 -16.49 -2.24 -6.91
N TYR A 166 -16.75 -3.55 -6.87
CA TYR A 166 -17.06 -4.24 -5.63
C TYR A 166 -15.82 -4.49 -4.78
N VAL A 167 -14.69 -4.87 -5.40
CA VAL A 167 -13.41 -5.04 -4.70
C VAL A 167 -12.92 -3.73 -4.09
N TYR A 168 -12.76 -2.68 -4.90
CA TYR A 168 -12.20 -1.41 -4.43
C TYR A 168 -13.22 -0.59 -3.63
N GLY A 169 -14.52 -0.74 -3.90
CA GLY A 169 -15.57 -0.22 -3.01
C GLY A 169 -15.51 -0.87 -1.63
N GLY A 170 -15.34 -2.19 -1.57
CA GLY A 170 -15.14 -2.89 -0.31
C GLY A 170 -13.82 -2.52 0.38
N LEU A 171 -12.74 -2.34 -0.39
CA LEU A 171 -11.48 -1.79 0.13
C LEU A 171 -11.70 -0.41 0.76
N GLY A 172 -12.41 0.49 0.11
CA GLY A 172 -12.72 1.82 0.64
C GLY A 172 -13.45 1.74 1.99
N LYS A 173 -14.47 0.87 2.10
CA LYS A 173 -15.19 0.63 3.36
C LYS A 173 -14.29 0.04 4.45
N TYR A 174 -13.45 -0.93 4.10
CA TYR A 174 -12.48 -1.52 5.02
C TYR A 174 -11.49 -0.47 5.53
N LEU A 175 -10.92 0.35 4.64
CA LEU A 175 -9.96 1.39 5.01
C LEU A 175 -10.58 2.44 5.95
N ILE A 176 -11.80 2.87 5.68
CA ILE A 176 -12.52 3.82 6.53
C ILE A 176 -12.78 3.20 7.91
N LYS A 177 -13.41 2.01 7.96
CA LYS A 177 -13.87 1.40 9.21
C LYS A 177 -12.73 0.89 10.09
N ASN A 178 -11.69 0.32 9.49
CA ASN A 178 -10.63 -0.37 10.21
C ASN A 178 -9.37 0.47 10.41
N HIS A 179 -9.16 1.48 9.55
CA HIS A 179 -7.94 2.30 9.55
C HIS A 179 -8.21 3.81 9.63
N GLY A 180 -9.48 4.22 9.73
CA GLY A 180 -9.85 5.63 9.91
C GLY A 180 -9.52 6.51 8.70
N PHE A 181 -9.45 5.93 7.49
CA PHE A 181 -9.15 6.70 6.30
C PHE A 181 -10.20 7.79 6.05
N THR A 182 -9.74 8.97 5.63
CA THR A 182 -10.61 10.05 5.18
C THR A 182 -11.11 9.81 3.75
N GLY A 183 -12.11 10.58 3.32
CA GLY A 183 -12.59 10.52 1.94
C GLY A 183 -11.50 10.83 0.92
N GLU A 184 -10.62 11.79 1.22
CA GLU A 184 -9.48 12.15 0.38
C GLU A 184 -8.47 11.01 0.24
N GLN A 185 -8.19 10.29 1.33
CA GLN A 185 -7.30 9.13 1.28
C GLN A 185 -7.89 8.00 0.46
N VAL A 186 -9.21 7.74 0.58
CA VAL A 186 -9.89 6.73 -0.24
C VAL A 186 -9.94 7.15 -1.71
N THR A 187 -10.23 8.42 -2.02
CA THR A 187 -10.13 8.98 -3.38
C THR A 187 -8.77 8.69 -3.98
N GLN A 188 -7.70 9.04 -3.26
CA GLN A 188 -6.34 8.84 -3.75
C GLN A 188 -6.01 7.36 -3.99
N VAL A 189 -6.43 6.46 -3.11
CA VAL A 189 -6.26 5.02 -3.32
C VAL A 189 -7.00 4.55 -4.56
N TRP A 190 -8.25 4.99 -4.77
CA TRP A 190 -9.03 4.59 -5.95
C TRP A 190 -8.44 5.11 -7.25
N ASP A 191 -8.02 6.37 -7.31
CA ASP A 191 -7.42 6.95 -8.52
C ASP A 191 -6.08 6.29 -8.87
N LEU A 192 -5.28 5.96 -7.85
CA LEU A 192 -4.04 5.19 -8.02
C LEU A 192 -4.30 3.72 -8.37
N SER A 193 -5.44 3.18 -7.94
CA SER A 193 -5.79 1.77 -8.16
C SER A 193 -6.67 1.51 -9.37
N ASP A 194 -6.97 2.54 -10.16
CA ASP A 194 -7.81 2.40 -11.34
C ASP A 194 -7.18 1.45 -12.35
N GLY A 195 -7.87 0.34 -12.62
CA GLY A 195 -7.47 -0.67 -13.59
C GLY A 195 -8.33 -0.67 -14.85
N CYS A 196 -9.09 0.40 -15.13
CA CYS A 196 -9.89 0.51 -16.36
C CYS A 196 -9.00 0.51 -17.63
N GLY A 197 -7.78 1.05 -17.54
CA GLY A 197 -6.82 1.18 -18.65
C GLY A 197 -6.90 2.56 -19.32
N GLY A 198 -6.41 2.69 -20.54
CA GLY A 198 -6.44 3.95 -21.29
C GLY A 198 -5.27 4.89 -20.99
N ALA A 199 -5.07 5.88 -21.86
CA ALA A 199 -3.99 6.87 -21.74
C ALA A 199 -4.41 8.12 -20.94
N SER A 200 -5.71 8.29 -20.70
CA SER A 200 -6.31 9.38 -19.93
C SER A 200 -7.38 8.80 -18.99
N GLU A 201 -7.75 9.56 -17.96
CA GLU A 201 -8.86 9.19 -17.09
C GLU A 201 -10.17 9.13 -17.87
N HIS A 202 -11.04 8.17 -17.53
CA HIS A 202 -12.30 8.00 -18.22
C HIS A 202 -13.31 9.00 -17.68
N HIS A 203 -13.33 10.21 -18.25
CA HIS A 203 -14.41 11.15 -17.98
C HIS A 203 -15.71 10.63 -18.64
N HIS A 204 -16.61 10.06 -17.83
CA HIS A 204 -17.96 9.66 -18.23
C HIS A 204 -19.00 10.71 -17.85
#